data_AF-A0A3G2KSP7-F1
#
_entry.id   AF-A0A3G2KSP7-F1
#
_cell.length_a   1.000
_cell.length_b   1.000
_cell.length_c   1.000
_cell.angle_alpha   90.00
_cell.angle_beta   90.00
_cell.angle_gamma   90.00
#
_symmetry.space_group_name_H-M   'P 1'
#
loop_
_entity.id
_entity.type
_entity.pdbx_description
1 polymer ?
#
loop_
_entity_poly.entity_id
_entity_poly.type
_entity_poly.pdbx_seq_one_letter_code
_entity_poly.pdbx_strand_id
1 'polypeptide(L)'
;MRNQHLQTASLPLGVATAIAELQDFIAVCRDAREARKALAVTLVYQDYLYEEIQTILDVSLGSITGWKQAYEQEGINGLRLNYKGRKSHLSHEQREEVLSWLQTLVLLGTGRTGV
;
A
#
# COMPACT_ATOMS: atom_id res chain seq x y z
N MET A 1 7.39 -36.39 -13.76
CA MET A 1 6.05 -36.06 -14.30
C MET A 1 6.05 -34.57 -14.62
N ARG A 2 5.94 -34.18 -15.90
CA ARG A 2 6.01 -32.79 -16.37
C ARG A 2 4.57 -32.31 -16.63
N ASN A 3 4.09 -31.33 -15.88
CA ASN A 3 2.73 -30.82 -16.00
C ASN A 3 2.56 -30.07 -17.33
N GLN A 4 1.62 -30.54 -18.16
CA GLN A 4 1.36 -30.09 -19.53
C GLN A 4 0.33 -28.94 -19.61
N HIS A 5 0.37 -27.97 -18.68
CA HIS A 5 -0.65 -26.89 -18.63
C HIS A 5 -0.14 -25.49 -18.99
N LEU A 6 0.92 -25.36 -19.79
CA LEU A 6 1.19 -24.10 -20.47
C LEU A 6 0.33 -23.99 -21.74
N GLN A 7 -0.99 -23.92 -21.56
CA GLN A 7 -1.84 -23.30 -22.57
C GLN A 7 -1.51 -21.81 -22.54
N THR A 8 -0.67 -21.38 -23.48
CA THR A 8 -0.49 -19.97 -23.82
C THR A 8 -1.77 -19.49 -24.49
N ALA A 9 -2.84 -19.34 -23.70
CA ALA A 9 -3.95 -18.51 -24.11
C ALA A 9 -3.40 -17.10 -24.21
N SER A 10 -3.49 -16.50 -25.39
CA SER A 10 -3.19 -15.09 -25.58
C SER A 10 -3.99 -14.31 -24.54
N LEU A 11 -3.34 -13.84 -23.47
CA LEU A 11 -3.97 -13.03 -22.44
C LEU A 11 -4.68 -11.87 -23.16
N PRO A 12 -5.96 -11.59 -22.86
CA PRO A 12 -6.62 -10.44 -23.45
C PRO A 12 -5.77 -9.20 -23.18
N LEU A 13 -5.55 -8.36 -24.19
CA LEU A 13 -4.59 -7.24 -24.17
C LEU A 13 -4.72 -6.33 -22.93
N GLY A 14 -5.94 -6.19 -22.41
CA GLY A 14 -6.21 -5.47 -21.16
C GLY A 14 -5.57 -6.10 -19.92
N VAL A 15 -5.58 -7.43 -19.81
CA VAL A 15 -4.99 -8.16 -18.67
C VAL A 15 -3.46 -8.10 -18.72
N ALA A 16 -2.85 -8.24 -19.91
CA ALA A 16 -1.41 -8.10 -20.05
C ALA A 16 -0.91 -6.70 -19.64
N THR A 17 -1.64 -5.65 -20.03
CA THR A 17 -1.35 -4.27 -19.63
C THR A 17 -1.49 -4.08 -18.11
N ALA A 18 -2.55 -4.63 -17.51
CA ALA A 18 -2.76 -4.56 -16.06
C ALA A 18 -1.65 -5.28 -15.27
N ILE A 19 -1.20 -6.44 -15.76
CA ILE A 19 -0.07 -7.18 -15.17
C ILE A 19 1.20 -6.33 -15.21
N ALA A 20 1.49 -5.68 -16.34
CA ALA A 20 2.66 -4.80 -16.45
C ALA A 20 2.59 -3.61 -15.48
N GLU A 21 1.43 -2.95 -15.39
CA GLU A 21 1.19 -1.85 -14.44
C GLU A 21 1.41 -2.29 -12.98
N LEU A 22 0.89 -3.46 -12.60
CA LEU A 22 1.08 -4.04 -11.27
C LEU A 22 2.55 -4.38 -11.00
N GLN A 23 3.27 -4.91 -11.98
CA GLN A 23 4.69 -5.24 -11.86
C GLN A 23 5.55 -3.98 -11.69
N ASP A 24 5.29 -2.94 -12.48
CA ASP A 24 5.96 -1.64 -12.34
C ASP A 24 5.70 -1.05 -10.95
N PHE A 25 4.47 -1.13 -10.45
CA PHE A 25 4.13 -0.69 -9.10
C PHE A 25 4.89 -1.48 -8.03
N ILE A 26 4.94 -2.82 -8.13
CA ILE A 26 5.68 -3.67 -7.18
C ILE A 26 7.17 -3.32 -7.16
N ALA A 27 7.78 -3.04 -8.32
CA ALA A 27 9.20 -2.74 -8.42
C ALA A 27 9.60 -1.45 -7.67
N VAL A 28 8.70 -0.47 -7.58
CA VAL A 28 8.95 0.81 -6.90
C VAL A 28 8.33 0.90 -5.50
N CYS A 29 7.47 -0.05 -5.12
CA CYS A 29 6.73 -0.02 -3.87
C CYS A 29 7.61 -0.30 -2.66
N ARG A 30 7.62 0.63 -1.69
CA ARG A 30 8.36 0.47 -0.42
C ARG A 30 7.56 -0.26 0.65
N ASP A 31 6.23 -0.25 0.56
CA ASP A 31 5.36 -0.89 1.54
C ASP A 31 5.09 -2.35 1.15
N ALA A 32 5.50 -3.27 2.03
CA ALA A 32 5.35 -4.71 1.79
C ALA A 32 3.89 -5.16 1.72
N ARG A 33 2.95 -4.43 2.33
CA ARG A 33 1.52 -4.75 2.29
C ARG A 33 0.94 -4.33 0.96
N GLU A 34 1.25 -3.14 0.48
CA GLU A 34 0.83 -2.68 -0.85
C GLU A 34 1.39 -3.58 -1.96
N ALA A 35 2.68 -3.92 -1.88
CA ALA A 35 3.31 -4.85 -2.81
C ALA A 35 2.65 -6.24 -2.79
N ARG A 36 2.31 -6.76 -1.59
CA ARG A 36 1.61 -8.04 -1.46
C ARG A 36 0.23 -8.03 -2.10
N LYS A 37 -0.53 -6.94 -1.95
CA LYS A 37 -1.83 -6.81 -2.62
C LYS A 37 -1.68 -6.83 -4.14
N ALA A 38 -0.74 -6.06 -4.67
CA ALA A 38 -0.47 -6.02 -6.10
C ALA A 38 -0.02 -7.38 -6.65
N LEU A 39 0.82 -8.10 -5.90
CA LEU A 39 1.25 -9.45 -6.26
C LEU A 39 0.07 -10.43 -6.27
N ALA A 40 -0.83 -10.37 -5.28
CA ALA A 40 -2.03 -11.20 -5.26
C ALA A 40 -2.91 -10.99 -6.50
N VAL A 41 -3.16 -9.72 -6.88
CA VAL A 41 -3.95 -9.40 -8.09
C VAL A 41 -3.24 -9.88 -9.35
N THR A 42 -1.92 -9.72 -9.41
CA THR A 42 -1.10 -10.22 -10.52
C THR A 42 -1.25 -11.73 -10.70
N LEU A 43 -1.19 -12.49 -9.61
CA LEU A 43 -1.36 -13.95 -9.65
C LEU A 43 -2.77 -14.36 -10.08
N VAL A 44 -3.81 -13.64 -9.65
CA VAL A 44 -5.18 -13.90 -10.13
C VAL A 44 -5.29 -13.70 -11.64
N TYR A 45 -4.68 -12.66 -12.20
CA TYR A 45 -4.67 -12.41 -13.64
C TYR A 45 -3.77 -13.35 -14.45
N GLN A 46 -2.90 -14.10 -13.78
CA GLN A 46 -2.11 -15.18 -14.35
C GLN A 46 -2.81 -16.54 -14.20
N ASP A 47 -4.11 -16.55 -13.88
CA ASP A 47 -4.94 -17.74 -13.73
C ASP A 47 -4.49 -18.71 -12.61
N TYR A 48 -3.78 -18.22 -11.60
CA TYR A 48 -3.52 -19.00 -10.39
C TYR A 48 -4.80 -19.24 -9.60
N LEU A 49 -4.92 -20.42 -9.00
CA LEU A 49 -6.05 -20.73 -8.14
C LEU A 49 -5.97 -19.92 -6.85
N TYR A 50 -7.12 -19.52 -6.32
CA TYR A 50 -7.15 -18.73 -5.09
C TYR A 50 -6.51 -19.48 -3.92
N GLU A 51 -6.68 -20.80 -3.83
CA GLU A 51 -6.08 -21.65 -2.80
C GLU A 51 -4.54 -21.64 -2.87
N GLU A 52 -3.98 -21.61 -4.08
CA GLU A 52 -2.54 -21.49 -4.31
C GLU A 52 -2.04 -20.12 -3.85
N ILE A 53 -2.74 -19.05 -4.23
CA ILE A 53 -2.40 -17.68 -3.84
C ILE A 53 -2.47 -17.51 -2.33
N GLN A 54 -3.49 -18.06 -1.66
CA GLN A 54 -3.61 -18.07 -0.21
C GLN A 54 -2.38 -18.72 0.44
N THR A 55 -1.93 -19.84 -0.10
CA THR A 55 -0.78 -20.59 0.40
C THR A 55 0.53 -19.84 0.15
N ILE A 56 0.71 -19.25 -1.03
CA ILE A 56 1.93 -18.51 -1.43
C ILE A 56 2.09 -17.22 -0.60
N LEU A 57 1.00 -16.49 -0.35
CA LEU A 57 1.04 -15.17 0.27
C LEU A 57 0.64 -15.16 1.75
N ASP A 58 0.17 -16.28 2.29
CA ASP A 58 -0.39 -16.42 3.64
C ASP A 58 -1.51 -15.41 3.92
N VAL A 59 -2.56 -15.46 3.07
CA VAL A 59 -3.70 -14.53 3.11
C VAL A 59 -5.03 -15.27 3.00
N SER A 60 -6.11 -14.60 3.39
CA SER A 60 -7.46 -15.14 3.24
C SER A 60 -8.01 -14.93 1.82
N LEU A 61 -8.91 -15.82 1.38
CA LEU A 61 -9.67 -15.67 0.14
C LEU A 61 -10.34 -14.30 0.04
N GLY A 62 -11.00 -13.85 1.11
CA GLY A 62 -11.67 -12.56 1.17
C GLY A 62 -10.73 -11.36 1.01
N SER A 63 -9.46 -11.51 1.39
CA SER A 63 -8.45 -10.48 1.14
C SER A 63 -8.13 -10.39 -0.35
N ILE A 64 -7.90 -11.53 -1.01
CA ILE A 64 -7.57 -11.59 -2.44
C ILE A 64 -8.72 -11.01 -3.28
N THR A 65 -9.97 -11.44 -3.01
CA THR A 65 -11.14 -10.93 -3.72
C THR A 65 -11.34 -9.43 -3.49
N GLY A 66 -11.18 -8.96 -2.25
CA GLY A 66 -11.27 -7.55 -1.91
C GLY A 66 -10.20 -6.70 -2.62
N TRP A 67 -8.97 -7.17 -2.71
CA TRP A 67 -7.89 -6.45 -3.40
C TRP A 67 -8.08 -6.41 -4.91
N LYS A 68 -8.51 -7.53 -5.52
CA LYS A 68 -8.88 -7.58 -6.94
C LYS A 68 -9.98 -6.58 -7.24
N GLN A 69 -11.05 -6.58 -6.45
CA GLN A 69 -12.17 -5.66 -6.64
C GLN A 69 -11.74 -4.20 -6.47
N ALA A 70 -10.91 -3.88 -5.47
CA ALA A 70 -10.39 -2.53 -5.29
C ALA A 70 -9.53 -2.07 -6.48
N TYR A 71 -8.72 -2.96 -7.04
CA TYR A 71 -7.93 -2.68 -8.24
C TYR A 71 -8.82 -2.46 -9.47
N GLU A 72 -9.85 -3.28 -9.67
CA GLU A 72 -10.78 -3.12 -10.80
C GLU A 72 -11.58 -1.81 -10.74
N GLN A 73 -11.81 -1.27 -9.54
CA GLN A 73 -12.56 -0.04 -9.31
C GLN A 73 -11.69 1.23 -9.35
N GLU A 74 -10.50 1.18 -8.75
CA GLU A 74 -9.67 2.36 -8.48
C GLU A 74 -8.24 2.26 -9.05
N GLY A 75 -7.90 1.16 -9.74
CA GLY A 75 -6.56 0.85 -10.22
C GLY A 75 -5.57 0.71 -9.06
N ILE A 76 -4.32 1.16 -9.28
CA ILE A 76 -3.27 1.14 -8.25
C ILE A 76 -3.66 1.90 -6.97
N ASN A 77 -4.53 2.92 -7.06
CA ASN A 77 -4.96 3.66 -5.88
C ASN A 77 -5.75 2.80 -4.89
N GLY A 78 -6.54 1.83 -5.38
CA GLY A 78 -7.28 0.90 -4.54
C GLY A 78 -6.38 -0.06 -3.74
N LEU A 79 -5.12 -0.21 -4.16
CA LEU A 79 -4.14 -1.05 -3.47
C LEU A 79 -3.34 -0.29 -2.40
N ARG A 80 -3.27 1.04 -2.51
CA ARG A 80 -2.54 1.87 -1.55
C ARG A 80 -3.18 1.84 -0.16
N LEU A 81 -2.36 2.02 0.87
CA LEU A 81 -2.82 2.17 2.24
C LEU A 81 -3.39 3.57 2.42
N ASN A 82 -4.71 3.67 2.55
CA ASN A 82 -5.40 4.93 2.84
C ASN A 82 -5.26 5.38 4.31
N TYR A 83 -4.19 5.00 5.02
CA TYR A 83 -4.01 5.33 6.43
C TYR A 83 -3.67 6.83 6.59
N LYS A 84 -4.69 7.65 6.88
CA LYS A 84 -4.55 9.09 7.12
C LYS A 84 -4.02 9.47 8.50
N GLY A 85 -3.31 8.56 9.17
CA GLY A 85 -2.85 8.77 10.55
C GLY A 85 -3.98 8.77 11.58
N ARG A 86 -3.62 8.85 12.86
CA ARG A 86 -4.57 9.18 13.92
C ARG A 86 -4.88 10.68 13.82
N LYS A 87 -6.14 11.07 14.03
CA LYS A 87 -6.49 12.48 14.21
C LYS A 87 -5.58 13.09 15.28
N SER A 88 -4.97 14.24 14.98
CA SER A 88 -4.19 15.01 15.95
C SER A 88 -5.06 15.29 17.18
N HIS A 89 -4.49 15.13 18.38
CA HIS A 89 -5.17 15.51 19.63
C HIS A 89 -5.32 17.03 19.77
N LEU A 90 -4.47 17.79 19.08
CA LEU A 90 -4.52 19.26 19.07
C LEU A 90 -5.22 19.76 17.80
N SER A 91 -6.10 20.74 17.97
CA SER A 91 -6.56 21.59 16.88
C SER A 91 -5.40 22.43 16.31
N HIS A 92 -5.64 23.10 15.17
CA HIS A 92 -4.65 23.99 14.57
C HIS A 92 -4.24 25.11 15.54
N GLU A 93 -5.24 25.78 16.14
CA GLU A 93 -5.05 26.87 17.10
C GLU A 93 -4.27 26.41 18.34
N GLN A 94 -4.64 25.25 18.90
CA GLN A 94 -3.93 24.69 20.07
C GLN A 94 -2.48 24.33 19.74
N ARG A 95 -2.22 23.86 18.52
CA ARG A 95 -0.85 23.59 18.06
C ARG A 95 -0.05 24.88 17.94
N GLU A 96 -0.63 25.95 17.40
CA GLU A 96 0.01 27.26 17.30
C GLU A 96 0.32 27.86 18.67
N GLU A 97 -0.61 27.73 19.62
CA GLU A 97 -0.41 28.18 21.01
C GLU A 97 0.77 27.45 21.67
N VAL A 98 0.83 26.12 21.56
CA VAL A 98 1.92 25.31 22.10
C VAL A 98 3.25 25.68 21.44
N LEU A 99 3.28 25.90 20.12
CA LEU A 99 4.49 26.30 19.41
C LEU A 99 4.98 27.70 19.86
N SER A 100 4.07 28.65 20.03
CA SER A 100 4.37 30.00 20.53
C SER A 100 4.93 29.96 21.96
N TRP A 101 4.35 29.15 22.83
CA TRP A 101 4.83 28.94 24.19
C TRP A 101 6.25 28.34 24.21
N LEU A 102 6.51 27.30 23.40
CA LEU A 102 7.83 26.69 23.27
C LEU A 102 8.88 27.70 22.76
N GLN A 103 8.54 28.52 21.76
CA GLN A 103 9.45 29.56 21.26
C GLN A 103 9.77 30.59 22.34
N THR A 104 8.78 30.99 23.13
CA THR A 104 8.96 31.93 24.24
C THR A 104 9.90 31.35 25.30
N LEU A 105 9.76 30.06 25.63
CA LEU A 105 10.65 29.39 26.57
C LEU A 105 12.10 29.28 26.06
N VAL A 106 12.31 29.01 24.78
CA VAL A 106 13.65 28.94 24.18
C VAL A 106 14.33 30.32 24.18
N LEU A 107 13.57 31.38 23.87
CA LEU A 107 14.08 32.76 23.89
C LEU A 107 14.38 33.25 25.31
N LEU A 108 13.61 32.82 26.32
CA LEU A 108 13.86 33.16 27.72
C LEU A 108 14.96 32.30 28.37
N GLY A 109 15.15 31.06 27.90
CA GLY A 109 16.13 30.12 28.44
C GLY A 109 17.58 30.34 28.00
N THR A 110 17.78 31.02 26.86
CA THR A 110 19.13 31.33 26.32
C THR A 110 19.81 32.53 26.99
N GLY A 111 19.11 33.24 27.89
CA GLY A 111 19.65 34.39 28.65
C GLY A 111 20.26 34.07 30.03
N ARG A 112 20.32 32.80 30.46
CA ARG A 112 20.88 32.40 31.76
C ARG A 112 22.02 31.37 31.61
N THR A 113 23.06 31.73 30.89
CA THR A 113 24.39 31.14 31.10
C THR A 113 25.45 32.24 31.05
N GLY A 114 25.68 32.84 32.21
CA GLY A 114 26.81 33.73 32.49
C GLY A 114 27.21 33.50 33.93
N VAL A 115 28.21 32.65 34.12
CA VAL A 115 28.94 32.46 35.39
C VAL A 115 29.77 33.71 35.66
#